data_AF-E6XDY0-F1
#
_entry.id   AF-E6XDY0-F1
#
_cell.length_a   1.000
_cell.length_b   1.000
_cell.length_c   1.000
_cell.angle_alpha   90.00
_cell.angle_beta   90.00
_cell.angle_gamma   90.00
#
_symmetry.space_group_name_H-M   'P 1'
#
loop_
_entity.id
_entity.type
_entity.pdbx_description
1 polymer ?
#
loop_
_entity_poly.entity_id
_entity_poly.type
_entity_poly.pdbx_seq_one_letter_code
_entity_poly.pdbx_strand_id
1 'polypeptide(L)'
;MNIVQKTLFVCSIFTGITSCNFNKSVSKDFITGISTQGNGLSAEQIFVTVNNEKVSDNEFYYGQNIYTNFENMDGFVVENNTYHPQMEVTLVSKAGDTIMYEPNLLSQNTGFDVSLKTLTGNMILARPIYSGEDYLLKYVITDKNGAGTFSSSLKFDIVPDPAIKIAKKGLDFKEGYLLSLTKNAVINDGKVDFEEVILMDFQDVSGYTMVNGLVELGLKIRVTDANDTVILNMEDVFGEQYTSEAEIKRGVGAQLKLNKGELKNPINFQVTIWDKNSDARLDAETELIVE
;
A
#
# COMPACT_ATOMS: atom_id res chain seq x y z
N MET A 1 -28.78 90.35 -0.74
CA MET A 1 -30.11 89.84 -0.33
C MET A 1 -30.26 88.45 -0.94
N ASN A 2 -30.55 87.44 -0.10
CA ASN A 2 -30.77 86.01 -0.38
C ASN A 2 -29.53 85.13 -0.66
N ILE A 3 -29.38 83.86 -0.26
CA ILE A 3 -30.01 82.84 0.65
C ILE A 3 -28.93 81.72 0.67
N VAL A 4 -28.22 81.44 1.77
CA VAL A 4 -28.41 80.33 2.75
C VAL A 4 -28.66 78.91 2.17
N GLN A 5 -27.87 77.92 2.66
CA GLN A 5 -28.15 76.49 2.92
C GLN A 5 -27.48 75.35 2.08
N LYS A 6 -26.62 74.61 2.82
CA LYS A 6 -26.62 73.15 3.06
C LYS A 6 -26.01 72.14 2.06
N THR A 7 -24.93 71.51 2.55
CA THR A 7 -24.64 70.04 2.60
C THR A 7 -24.51 69.25 1.30
N LEU A 8 -23.34 68.63 1.06
CA LEU A 8 -23.15 67.17 1.24
C LEU A 8 -21.70 66.76 1.00
N PHE A 9 -21.11 66.14 2.02
CA PHE A 9 -19.86 65.39 1.98
C PHE A 9 -20.16 64.05 1.27
N VAL A 10 -19.55 63.76 0.12
CA VAL A 10 -19.67 62.45 -0.54
C VAL A 10 -18.30 61.77 -0.48
N CYS A 11 -18.09 61.05 0.62
CA CYS A 11 -17.17 59.92 0.67
C CYS A 11 -17.78 58.79 -0.16
N SER A 12 -17.30 58.58 -1.40
CA SER A 12 -17.60 57.37 -2.17
C SER A 12 -16.40 56.42 -2.14
N ILE A 13 -16.40 55.61 -1.08
CA ILE A 13 -16.24 54.16 -1.08
C ILE A 13 -15.28 53.61 -2.17
N PHE A 14 -14.04 53.39 -1.75
CA PHE A 14 -13.13 52.42 -2.37
C PHE A 14 -13.74 51.02 -2.16
N THR A 15 -14.49 50.52 -3.14
CA THR A 15 -14.93 49.13 -3.18
C THR A 15 -13.70 48.26 -3.40
N GLY A 16 -13.17 47.70 -2.31
CA GLY A 16 -12.24 46.58 -2.36
C GLY A 16 -12.91 45.41 -3.07
N ILE A 17 -12.62 45.24 -4.35
CA ILE A 17 -12.83 43.98 -5.07
C ILE A 17 -11.87 42.99 -4.43
N THR A 18 -12.33 42.33 -3.36
CA THR A 18 -11.75 41.09 -2.90
C THR A 18 -11.94 40.08 -4.03
N SER A 19 -10.92 39.93 -4.87
CA SER A 19 -10.85 38.83 -5.83
C SER A 19 -10.84 37.53 -5.03
N CYS A 20 -12.01 36.92 -4.86
CA CYS A 20 -12.08 35.52 -4.47
C CYS A 20 -11.30 34.74 -5.54
N ASN A 21 -10.20 34.11 -5.15
CA ASN A 21 -9.43 33.24 -6.04
C ASN A 21 -10.27 31.99 -6.33
N PHE A 22 -11.13 32.05 -7.35
CA PHE A 22 -11.97 30.94 -7.83
C PHE A 22 -11.15 29.74 -8.36
N ASN A 23 -9.83 29.89 -8.47
CA ASN A 23 -8.93 28.83 -8.93
C ASN A 23 -8.51 27.85 -7.83
N LYS A 24 -9.00 28.01 -6.59
CA LYS A 24 -8.72 27.09 -5.47
C LYS A 24 -9.90 26.17 -5.21
N SER A 25 -9.66 24.86 -5.22
CA SER A 25 -10.63 23.84 -4.83
C SER A 25 -10.15 23.15 -3.55
N VAL A 26 -11.09 22.75 -2.69
CA VAL A 26 -10.82 21.91 -1.52
C VAL A 26 -11.93 20.87 -1.45
N SER A 27 -11.57 19.61 -1.30
CA SER A 27 -12.52 18.52 -1.10
C SER A 27 -12.06 17.60 0.01
N LYS A 28 -13.03 16.95 0.66
CA LYS A 28 -12.78 15.90 1.63
C LYS A 28 -13.84 14.81 1.48
N ASP A 29 -13.39 13.61 1.19
CA ASP A 29 -14.19 12.40 1.30
C ASP A 29 -14.10 11.90 2.74
N PHE A 30 -15.24 11.87 3.43
CA PHE A 30 -15.31 11.42 4.83
C PHE A 30 -15.37 9.89 4.95
N ILE A 31 -15.63 9.17 3.86
CA ILE A 31 -15.67 7.71 3.84
C ILE A 31 -14.24 7.19 3.72
N THR A 32 -13.53 7.57 2.66
CA THR A 32 -12.15 7.13 2.41
C THR A 32 -11.09 7.94 3.16
N GLY A 33 -11.45 9.09 3.72
CA GLY A 33 -10.53 9.99 4.39
C GLY A 33 -9.64 10.83 3.45
N ILE A 34 -9.83 10.72 2.13
CA ILE A 34 -9.08 11.49 1.13
C ILE A 34 -9.42 12.98 1.29
N SER A 35 -8.39 13.82 1.38
CA SER A 35 -8.52 15.27 1.38
C SER A 35 -7.66 15.88 0.30
N THR A 36 -8.21 16.82 -0.44
CA THR A 36 -7.54 17.43 -1.59
C THR A 36 -7.60 18.95 -1.60
N GLN A 37 -6.61 19.54 -2.25
CA GLN A 37 -6.55 20.97 -2.48
C GLN A 37 -5.94 21.24 -3.86
N GLY A 38 -6.70 21.89 -4.74
CA GLY A 38 -6.26 22.37 -6.04
C GLY A 38 -5.98 23.87 -6.04
N ASN A 39 -5.04 24.29 -6.87
CA ASN A 39 -4.77 25.68 -7.22
C ASN A 39 -4.37 25.74 -8.70
N GLY A 40 -5.33 26.05 -9.58
CA GLY A 40 -5.13 26.02 -11.03
C GLY A 40 -5.18 24.61 -11.66
N LEU A 41 -5.14 23.55 -10.85
CA LEU A 41 -5.42 22.17 -11.26
C LEU A 41 -6.61 21.62 -10.47
N SER A 42 -7.34 20.68 -11.07
CA SER A 42 -8.45 19.97 -10.43
C SER A 42 -8.53 18.52 -10.92
N ALA A 43 -9.12 17.65 -10.11
CA ALA A 43 -9.57 16.32 -10.48
C ALA A 43 -11.09 16.22 -10.28
N GLU A 44 -11.79 15.46 -11.12
CA GLU A 44 -13.22 15.23 -10.94
C GLU A 44 -13.47 14.19 -9.83
N GLN A 45 -12.74 13.08 -9.89
CA GLN A 45 -12.86 11.99 -8.92
C GLN A 45 -11.48 11.52 -8.46
N ILE A 46 -11.39 11.19 -7.18
CA ILE A 46 -10.19 10.60 -6.60
C ILE A 46 -10.61 9.40 -5.76
N PHE A 47 -9.95 8.29 -5.96
CA PHE A 47 -10.22 7.05 -5.24
C PHE A 47 -8.99 6.16 -5.25
N VAL A 48 -8.97 5.21 -4.32
CA VAL A 48 -7.94 4.18 -4.27
C VAL A 48 -8.47 2.88 -4.86
N THR A 49 -7.62 2.15 -5.56
CA THR A 49 -7.89 0.79 -5.99
C THR A 49 -6.86 -0.19 -5.46
N VAL A 50 -7.32 -1.41 -5.19
CA VAL A 50 -6.50 -2.60 -4.91
C VAL A 50 -6.99 -3.69 -5.85
N ASN A 51 -6.08 -4.38 -6.54
CA ASN A 51 -6.44 -5.41 -7.53
C ASN A 51 -7.48 -4.93 -8.58
N ASN A 52 -7.41 -3.66 -8.98
CA ASN A 52 -8.34 -2.98 -9.89
C ASN A 52 -9.76 -2.74 -9.37
N GLU A 53 -10.02 -3.01 -8.09
CA GLU A 53 -11.31 -2.72 -7.45
C GLU A 53 -11.21 -1.46 -6.58
N LYS A 54 -12.24 -0.59 -6.64
CA LYS A 54 -12.29 0.61 -5.80
C LYS A 54 -12.51 0.20 -4.35
N VAL A 55 -11.68 0.67 -3.44
CA VAL A 55 -11.85 0.43 -2.01
C VAL A 55 -12.83 1.44 -1.41
N SER A 56 -13.57 1.02 -0.39
CA SER A 56 -14.56 1.84 0.32
C SER A 56 -14.13 2.24 1.74
N ASP A 57 -12.96 1.81 2.18
CA ASP A 57 -12.37 2.09 3.48
C ASP A 57 -10.90 2.54 3.29
N ASN A 58 -10.20 2.70 4.41
CA ASN A 58 -8.82 3.12 4.49
C ASN A 58 -7.97 2.13 5.30
N GLU A 59 -8.36 0.85 5.32
CA GLU A 59 -7.59 -0.23 5.91
C GLU A 59 -6.99 -1.06 4.78
N PHE A 60 -5.69 -1.30 4.84
CA PHE A 60 -4.97 -2.08 3.84
C PHE A 60 -4.16 -3.18 4.50
N TYR A 61 -3.77 -4.17 3.71
CA TYR A 61 -2.96 -5.29 4.18
C TYR A 61 -1.51 -5.12 3.75
N TYR A 62 -0.60 -5.59 4.59
CA TYR A 62 0.82 -5.62 4.25
C TYR A 62 1.07 -6.39 2.94
N GLY A 63 1.99 -5.89 2.13
CA GLY A 63 2.35 -6.41 0.80
C GLY A 63 1.45 -5.94 -0.34
N GLN A 64 0.33 -5.27 -0.07
CA GLN A 64 -0.59 -4.83 -1.12
C GLN A 64 0.01 -3.73 -2.00
N ASN A 65 -0.40 -3.74 -3.28
CA ASN A 65 -0.21 -2.60 -4.17
C ASN A 65 -1.48 -1.76 -4.16
N ILE A 66 -1.36 -0.50 -3.73
CA ILE A 66 -2.46 0.47 -3.76
C ILE A 66 -2.22 1.47 -4.88
N TYR A 67 -3.29 1.85 -5.57
CA TYR A 67 -3.25 2.83 -6.64
C TYR A 67 -4.17 4.00 -6.32
N THR A 68 -3.61 5.21 -6.20
CA THR A 68 -4.41 6.43 -6.07
C THR A 68 -4.68 6.99 -7.46
N ASN A 69 -5.95 7.01 -7.87
CA ASN A 69 -6.37 7.43 -9.19
C ASN A 69 -6.94 8.84 -9.13
N PHE A 70 -6.43 9.73 -9.99
CA PHE A 70 -6.89 11.10 -10.17
C PHE A 70 -7.59 11.19 -11.53
N GLU A 71 -8.91 10.96 -11.55
CA GLU A 71 -9.68 10.93 -12.79
C GLU A 71 -10.05 12.34 -13.28
N ASN A 72 -10.01 12.49 -14.59
CA ASN A 72 -10.36 13.71 -15.30
C ASN A 72 -9.63 14.94 -14.75
N MET A 73 -8.31 14.81 -14.63
CA MET A 73 -7.46 15.94 -14.27
C MET A 73 -7.53 17.03 -15.33
N ASP A 74 -7.64 18.28 -14.90
CA ASP A 74 -7.76 19.46 -15.75
C ASP A 74 -6.94 20.65 -15.21
N GLY A 75 -6.73 21.66 -16.07
CA GLY A 75 -6.03 22.91 -15.76
C GLY A 75 -4.55 22.94 -16.16
N PHE A 76 -4.05 21.88 -16.79
CA PHE A 76 -2.68 21.84 -17.30
C PHE A 76 -2.50 22.75 -18.52
N VAL A 77 -1.31 23.34 -18.66
CA VAL A 77 -0.85 23.96 -19.89
C VAL A 77 -0.60 22.88 -20.94
N VAL A 78 -1.34 22.97 -22.04
CA VAL A 78 -1.24 22.04 -23.16
C VAL A 78 -0.40 22.65 -24.27
N GLU A 79 0.65 21.95 -24.66
CA GLU A 79 1.48 22.28 -25.82
C GLU A 79 1.56 21.06 -26.74
N ASN A 80 1.35 21.26 -28.05
CA ASN A 80 1.40 20.19 -29.04
C ASN A 80 0.53 18.95 -28.69
N ASN A 81 -0.68 19.18 -28.17
CA ASN A 81 -1.60 18.12 -27.72
C ASN A 81 -1.09 17.27 -26.55
N THR A 82 -0.11 17.77 -25.80
CA THR A 82 0.46 17.11 -24.62
C THR A 82 0.52 18.03 -23.41
N TYR A 83 0.47 17.44 -22.21
CA TYR A 83 0.71 18.11 -20.94
C TYR A 83 1.79 17.38 -20.13
N HIS A 84 2.41 18.07 -19.18
CA HIS A 84 3.62 17.61 -18.50
C HIS A 84 3.50 17.71 -16.97
N PRO A 85 2.76 16.78 -16.32
CA PRO A 85 2.65 16.75 -14.88
C PRO A 85 3.93 16.18 -14.24
N GLN A 86 4.21 16.63 -13.03
CA GLN A 86 5.10 15.94 -12.10
C GLN A 86 4.27 15.49 -10.90
N MET A 87 4.50 14.26 -10.42
CA MET A 87 3.78 13.72 -9.26
C MET A 87 4.78 13.34 -8.17
N GLU A 88 4.89 14.19 -7.16
CA GLU A 88 5.63 13.89 -5.94
C GLU A 88 4.76 13.01 -5.04
N VAL A 89 5.39 12.03 -4.37
CA VAL A 89 4.74 11.26 -3.30
C VAL A 89 5.57 11.30 -2.03
N THR A 90 4.89 11.41 -0.90
CA THR A 90 5.50 11.31 0.43
C THR A 90 4.65 10.39 1.30
N LEU A 91 5.28 9.43 1.96
CA LEU A 91 4.66 8.62 2.99
C LEU A 91 5.25 9.00 4.35
N VAL A 92 4.38 9.34 5.30
CA VAL A 92 4.77 9.77 6.64
C VAL A 92 4.18 8.82 7.67
N SER A 93 4.97 8.40 8.66
CA SER A 93 4.47 7.62 9.80
C SER A 93 3.64 8.49 10.74
N LYS A 94 2.91 7.85 11.65
CA LYS A 94 2.22 8.53 12.76
C LYS A 94 3.13 9.43 13.60
N ALA A 95 4.41 9.07 13.76
CA ALA A 95 5.40 9.87 14.49
C ALA A 95 5.82 11.15 13.74
N GLY A 96 5.47 11.27 12.46
CA GLY A 96 5.86 12.39 11.60
C GLY A 96 7.13 12.14 10.79
N ASP A 97 7.73 10.94 10.89
CA ASP A 97 8.91 10.58 10.13
C ASP A 97 8.56 10.31 8.67
N THR A 98 9.40 10.77 7.75
CA THR A 98 9.27 10.43 6.33
C THR A 98 9.79 9.02 6.11
N ILE A 99 8.87 8.12 5.76
CA ILE A 99 9.16 6.70 5.50
C ILE A 99 9.58 6.50 4.04
N MET A 100 8.94 7.25 3.13
CA MET A 100 9.25 7.24 1.71
C MET A 100 9.06 8.62 1.11
N TYR A 101 9.91 8.95 0.15
CA TYR A 101 9.83 10.15 -0.67
C TYR A 101 10.25 9.81 -2.10
N GLU A 102 9.37 10.07 -3.08
CA GLU A 102 9.72 10.01 -4.50
C GLU A 102 9.35 11.36 -5.14
N PRO A 103 10.34 12.16 -5.59
CA PRO A 103 10.10 13.50 -6.11
C PRO A 103 9.29 13.52 -7.41
N ASN A 104 9.33 12.46 -8.22
CA ASN A 104 8.50 12.38 -9.42
C ASN A 104 8.23 10.93 -9.87
N LEU A 105 7.08 10.39 -9.47
CA LEU A 105 6.56 9.09 -9.91
C LEU A 105 6.36 9.00 -11.43
N LEU A 106 6.22 10.14 -12.12
CA LEU A 106 6.00 10.20 -13.57
C LEU A 106 7.29 10.49 -14.35
N SER A 107 8.47 10.40 -13.72
CA SER A 107 9.77 10.77 -14.31
C SER A 107 10.11 10.07 -15.63
N GLN A 108 9.58 8.88 -15.88
CA GLN A 108 9.79 8.13 -17.13
C GLN A 108 8.90 8.60 -18.28
N ASN A 109 7.88 9.42 -18.01
CA ASN A 109 6.97 9.97 -19.02
C ASN A 109 7.45 11.36 -19.43
N THR A 110 7.70 11.55 -20.73
CA THR A 110 8.16 12.84 -21.27
C THR A 110 7.02 13.83 -21.48
N GLY A 111 5.78 13.36 -21.43
CA GLY A 111 4.53 14.11 -21.56
C GLY A 111 3.37 13.12 -21.71
N PHE A 112 2.15 13.60 -21.49
CA PHE A 112 0.94 12.82 -21.63
C PHE A 112 0.07 13.44 -22.70
N ASP A 113 -0.51 12.61 -23.57
CA ASP A 113 -1.51 13.07 -24.52
C ASP A 113 -2.75 13.57 -23.76
N VAL A 114 -3.37 14.65 -24.23
CA VAL A 114 -4.57 15.23 -23.60
C VAL A 114 -5.77 14.29 -23.52
N SER A 115 -5.80 13.21 -24.32
CA SER A 115 -6.81 12.16 -24.20
C SER A 115 -6.63 11.31 -22.95
N LEU A 116 -5.42 11.24 -22.37
CA LEU A 116 -5.19 10.60 -21.09
C LEU A 116 -5.66 11.53 -19.98
N LYS A 117 -6.79 11.18 -19.38
CA LYS A 117 -7.45 11.99 -18.36
C LYS A 117 -7.16 11.56 -16.93
N THR A 118 -6.57 10.38 -16.75
CA THR A 118 -6.32 9.81 -15.43
C THR A 118 -4.83 9.75 -15.17
N LEU A 119 -4.40 10.36 -14.05
CA LEU A 119 -3.07 10.14 -13.50
C LEU A 119 -3.19 9.15 -12.34
N THR A 120 -2.21 8.26 -12.20
CA THR A 120 -2.22 7.21 -11.17
C THR A 120 -0.90 7.23 -10.41
N GLY A 121 -1.01 7.35 -9.09
CA GLY A 121 0.09 7.08 -8.16
C GLY A 121 0.04 5.63 -7.68
N ASN A 122 1.19 4.95 -7.62
CA ASN A 122 1.31 3.57 -7.17
C ASN A 122 2.16 3.52 -5.88
N MET A 123 1.75 2.69 -4.93
CA MET A 123 2.52 2.38 -3.73
C MET A 123 2.44 0.90 -3.37
N ILE A 124 3.60 0.33 -3.06
CA ILE A 124 3.71 -1.01 -2.49
C ILE A 124 3.79 -0.87 -0.97
N LEU A 125 2.83 -1.46 -0.25
CA LEU A 125 2.74 -1.42 1.20
C LEU A 125 3.61 -2.51 1.85
N ALA A 126 4.92 -2.42 1.62
CA ALA A 126 5.90 -3.36 2.16
C ALA A 126 6.98 -2.62 2.94
N ARG A 127 7.99 -3.34 3.46
CA ARG A 127 9.13 -2.77 4.20
C ARG A 127 9.62 -1.44 3.57
N PRO A 128 9.80 -0.39 4.39
CA PRO A 128 9.72 -0.33 5.86
C PRO A 128 8.33 0.03 6.44
N ILE A 129 7.24 -0.23 5.72
CA ILE A 129 5.86 0.06 6.12
C ILE A 129 5.27 -1.20 6.75
N TYR A 130 4.83 -1.19 8.01
CA TYR A 130 4.42 -2.39 8.76
C TYR A 130 2.98 -2.29 9.28
N SER A 131 2.37 -3.44 9.56
CA SER A 131 1.05 -3.52 10.17
C SER A 131 1.04 -3.03 11.62
N GLY A 132 -0.14 -2.58 12.08
CA GLY A 132 -0.35 -2.01 13.42
C GLY A 132 0.05 -0.54 13.55
N GLU A 133 0.40 0.10 12.44
CA GLU A 133 0.79 1.50 12.35
C GLU A 133 -0.15 2.27 11.41
N ASP A 134 -0.28 3.58 11.67
CA ASP A 134 -1.07 4.50 10.85
C ASP A 134 -0.11 5.32 9.97
N TYR A 135 -0.51 5.55 8.72
CA TYR A 135 0.29 6.29 7.75
C TYR A 135 -0.48 7.44 7.12
N LEU A 136 0.28 8.44 6.68
CA LEU A 136 -0.22 9.56 5.88
C LEU A 136 0.48 9.57 4.53
N LEU A 137 -0.25 9.16 3.50
CA LEU A 137 0.15 9.26 2.11
C LEU A 137 -0.23 10.63 1.55
N LYS A 138 0.74 11.33 0.96
CA LYS A 138 0.55 12.61 0.28
C LYS A 138 1.02 12.53 -1.15
N TYR A 139 0.22 13.10 -2.04
CA TYR A 139 0.60 13.38 -3.42
C TYR A 139 0.59 14.89 -3.66
N VAL A 140 1.57 15.37 -4.42
CA VAL A 140 1.57 16.72 -4.99
C VAL A 140 1.79 16.59 -6.50
N ILE A 141 0.79 16.99 -7.26
CA ILE A 141 0.82 17.06 -8.72
C ILE A 141 1.05 18.51 -9.12
N THR A 142 2.06 18.75 -9.95
CA THR A 142 2.38 20.08 -10.48
C THR A 142 2.42 20.06 -11.99
N ASP A 143 2.03 21.16 -12.61
CA ASP A 143 2.21 21.38 -14.04
C ASP A 143 3.60 21.95 -14.32
N LYS A 144 4.44 21.22 -15.04
CA LYS A 144 5.81 21.65 -15.36
C LYS A 144 5.84 22.92 -16.23
N ASN A 145 4.80 23.14 -17.05
CA ASN A 145 4.73 24.25 -17.98
C ASN A 145 3.79 25.37 -17.49
N GLY A 146 3.23 25.23 -16.29
CA GLY A 146 2.28 26.16 -15.71
C GLY A 146 2.56 26.46 -14.23
N ALA A 147 1.65 27.19 -13.60
CA ALA A 147 1.67 27.44 -12.15
C ALA A 147 0.68 26.54 -11.38
N GLY A 148 0.05 25.60 -12.09
CA GLY A 148 -0.98 24.73 -11.55
C GLY A 148 -0.41 23.72 -10.55
N THR A 149 -1.08 23.58 -9.40
CA THR A 149 -0.73 22.60 -8.37
C THR A 149 -1.98 21.92 -7.85
N PHE A 150 -1.89 20.62 -7.57
CA PHE A 150 -2.93 19.83 -6.94
C PHE A 150 -2.30 18.98 -5.84
N SER A 151 -2.94 18.88 -4.68
CA SER A 151 -2.48 18.03 -3.59
C SER A 151 -3.59 17.11 -3.12
N SER A 152 -3.21 15.92 -2.71
CA SER A 152 -4.10 14.94 -2.08
C SER A 152 -3.39 14.30 -0.90
N SER A 153 -4.16 13.96 0.13
CA SER A 153 -3.69 13.22 1.28
C SER A 153 -4.69 12.16 1.70
N LEU A 154 -4.17 11.00 2.08
CA LEU A 154 -4.93 9.86 2.60
C LEU A 154 -4.30 9.40 3.90
N LYS A 155 -5.11 9.29 4.95
CA LYS A 155 -4.74 8.58 6.17
C LYS A 155 -5.26 7.16 6.08
N PHE A 156 -4.41 6.18 6.34
CA PHE A 156 -4.77 4.79 6.26
C PHE A 156 -4.00 3.97 7.29
N ASP A 157 -4.57 2.82 7.62
CA ASP A 157 -4.00 1.88 8.57
C ASP A 157 -3.55 0.63 7.81
N ILE A 158 -2.43 0.03 8.24
CA ILE A 158 -2.05 -1.30 7.77
C ILE A 158 -2.41 -2.30 8.85
N VAL A 159 -3.17 -3.32 8.48
CA VAL A 159 -3.59 -4.39 9.38
C VAL A 159 -2.89 -5.70 9.01
N PRO A 160 -2.55 -6.55 10.01
CA PRO A 160 -2.03 -7.88 9.75
C PRO A 160 -3.04 -8.71 8.96
N ASP A 161 -2.55 -9.70 8.22
CA ASP A 161 -3.41 -10.65 7.54
C ASP A 161 -4.25 -11.46 8.56
N PRO A 162 -5.58 -11.30 8.58
CA PRO A 162 -6.43 -11.95 9.57
C PRO A 162 -6.59 -13.46 9.32
N ALA A 163 -6.23 -13.95 8.13
CA ALA A 163 -6.35 -15.36 7.79
C ALA A 163 -5.23 -16.22 8.40
N ILE A 164 -4.07 -15.61 8.71
CA ILE A 164 -2.91 -16.33 9.25
C ILE A 164 -3.01 -16.40 10.77
N LYS A 165 -3.26 -17.59 11.29
CA LYS A 165 -3.20 -17.87 12.73
C LYS A 165 -1.77 -18.19 13.11
N ILE A 166 -1.28 -17.58 14.20
CA ILE A 166 0.13 -17.64 14.56
C ILE A 166 0.29 -17.98 16.05
N ALA A 167 1.14 -18.97 16.34
CA ALA A 167 1.59 -19.31 17.68
C ALA A 167 3.12 -19.19 17.76
N LYS A 168 3.60 -18.43 18.75
CA LYS A 168 5.02 -18.10 18.91
C LYS A 168 5.57 -18.71 20.20
N LYS A 169 6.81 -19.18 20.15
CA LYS A 169 7.60 -19.57 21.33
C LYS A 169 9.05 -19.15 21.08
N GLY A 170 9.53 -18.07 21.67
CA GLY A 170 10.92 -17.63 21.52
C GLY A 170 11.23 -16.91 20.20
N LEU A 171 10.74 -17.40 19.06
CA LEU A 171 10.81 -16.68 17.78
C LEU A 171 9.73 -15.60 17.70
N ASP A 172 10.05 -14.49 17.07
CA ASP A 172 9.12 -13.41 16.73
C ASP A 172 9.39 -12.90 15.30
N PHE A 173 8.52 -12.06 14.76
CA PHE A 173 8.62 -11.47 13.42
C PHE A 173 7.89 -10.13 13.38
N LYS A 174 8.18 -9.30 12.37
CA LYS A 174 7.49 -8.01 12.20
C LYS A 174 6.24 -8.12 11.35
N GLU A 175 6.29 -8.86 10.24
CA GLU A 175 5.11 -9.09 9.41
C GLU A 175 5.02 -10.50 8.84
N GLY A 176 3.79 -10.98 8.70
CA GLY A 176 3.45 -12.28 8.14
C GLY A 176 2.28 -12.11 7.17
N TYR A 177 2.41 -12.62 5.95
CA TYR A 177 1.41 -12.42 4.90
C TYR A 177 1.45 -13.54 3.85
N LEU A 178 0.37 -13.68 3.09
CA LEU A 178 0.28 -14.57 1.94
C LEU A 178 0.41 -13.79 0.63
N LEU A 179 1.26 -14.27 -0.26
CA LEU A 179 1.49 -13.66 -1.56
C LEU A 179 1.34 -14.69 -2.67
N SER A 180 0.53 -14.37 -3.67
CA SER A 180 0.57 -15.04 -4.96
C SER A 180 1.78 -14.55 -5.74
N LEU A 181 2.78 -15.40 -5.93
CA LEU A 181 3.91 -15.10 -6.82
C LEU A 181 3.47 -15.14 -8.29
N THR A 182 2.44 -15.91 -8.62
CA THR A 182 1.89 -15.98 -9.98
C THR A 182 1.13 -14.70 -10.34
N LYS A 183 0.28 -14.20 -9.44
CA LYS A 183 -0.55 -13.00 -9.67
C LYS A 183 0.17 -11.70 -9.24
N ASN A 184 1.29 -11.82 -8.52
CA ASN A 184 2.00 -10.71 -7.87
C ASN A 184 1.06 -9.86 -7.00
N ALA A 185 0.26 -10.54 -6.18
CA ALA A 185 -0.79 -9.94 -5.36
C ALA A 185 -0.92 -10.66 -4.01
N VAL A 186 -1.21 -9.92 -2.95
CA VAL A 186 -1.49 -10.47 -1.62
C VAL A 186 -2.80 -11.25 -1.66
N ILE A 187 -2.82 -12.40 -0.96
CA ILE A 187 -3.99 -13.25 -0.80
C ILE A 187 -4.58 -12.98 0.57
N ASN A 188 -5.71 -12.26 0.63
CA ASN A 188 -6.39 -11.91 1.88
C ASN A 188 -7.85 -12.39 1.94
N ASP A 189 -8.35 -13.00 0.85
CA ASP A 189 -9.67 -13.62 0.77
C ASP A 189 -9.62 -15.15 0.92
N GLY A 190 -8.41 -15.70 1.09
CA GLY A 190 -8.15 -17.13 1.22
C GLY A 190 -8.37 -17.92 -0.07
N LYS A 191 -8.48 -17.28 -1.24
CA LYS A 191 -8.74 -17.97 -2.51
C LYS A 191 -7.48 -18.07 -3.36
N VAL A 192 -7.29 -19.25 -3.94
CA VAL A 192 -6.12 -19.54 -4.79
C VAL A 192 -6.52 -20.46 -5.94
N ASP A 193 -5.85 -20.35 -7.07
CA ASP A 193 -6.08 -21.25 -8.20
C ASP A 193 -5.17 -22.47 -8.13
N PHE A 194 -5.58 -23.56 -8.77
CA PHE A 194 -4.60 -24.61 -9.13
C PHE A 194 -3.45 -24.03 -9.97
N GLU A 195 -2.27 -24.60 -9.79
CA GLU A 195 -1.00 -24.18 -10.41
C GLU A 195 -0.49 -22.79 -9.98
N GLU A 196 -1.20 -22.11 -9.09
CA GLU A 196 -0.73 -20.87 -8.46
C GLU A 196 0.42 -21.15 -7.50
N VAL A 197 1.46 -20.31 -7.54
CA VAL A 197 2.58 -20.37 -6.59
C VAL A 197 2.31 -19.37 -5.48
N ILE A 198 2.04 -19.90 -4.29
CA ILE A 198 1.71 -19.13 -3.09
C ILE A 198 2.93 -19.11 -2.18
N LEU A 199 3.21 -17.99 -1.55
CA LEU A 199 4.24 -17.81 -0.55
C LEU A 199 3.59 -17.35 0.76
N MET A 200 3.80 -18.09 1.85
CA MET A 200 3.60 -17.60 3.21
C MET A 200 4.95 -17.08 3.71
N ASP A 201 5.11 -15.76 3.81
CA ASP A 201 6.37 -15.09 4.15
C ASP A 201 6.30 -14.43 5.52
N PHE A 202 7.38 -14.54 6.30
CA PHE A 202 7.56 -13.88 7.59
C PHE A 202 8.81 -12.99 7.56
N GLN A 203 8.64 -11.68 7.76
CA GLN A 203 9.71 -10.69 7.64
C GLN A 203 10.24 -10.22 8.99
N ASP A 204 11.52 -9.83 8.99
CA ASP A 204 12.25 -9.41 10.19
C ASP A 204 12.08 -10.41 11.35
N VAL A 205 12.19 -11.71 11.05
CA VAL A 205 12.20 -12.77 12.06
C VAL A 205 13.35 -12.51 13.04
N SER A 206 13.10 -12.76 14.32
CA SER A 206 14.04 -12.53 15.43
C SER A 206 13.83 -13.56 16.54
N GLY A 207 14.69 -13.53 17.57
CA GLY A 207 14.61 -14.45 18.71
C GLY A 207 15.32 -15.80 18.52
N TYR A 208 16.07 -15.95 17.41
CA TYR A 208 16.95 -17.09 17.17
C TYR A 208 18.33 -16.94 17.80
N THR A 209 19.04 -18.06 17.93
CA THR A 209 20.40 -18.12 18.46
C THR A 209 21.43 -18.09 17.33
N MET A 210 22.39 -17.17 17.43
CA MET A 210 23.53 -17.14 16.52
C MET A 210 24.69 -17.96 17.06
N VAL A 211 25.25 -18.82 16.22
CA VAL A 211 26.47 -19.58 16.50
C VAL A 211 27.50 -19.19 15.44
N ASN A 212 28.64 -18.62 15.87
CA ASN A 212 29.69 -18.12 14.98
C ASN A 212 29.21 -17.12 13.91
N GLY A 213 28.19 -16.31 14.24
CA GLY A 213 27.62 -15.30 13.33
C GLY A 213 26.67 -15.86 12.27
N LEU A 214 26.32 -17.14 12.36
CA LEU A 214 25.35 -17.80 11.49
C LEU A 214 24.12 -18.24 12.29
N VAL A 215 23.00 -18.38 11.59
CA VAL A 215 21.75 -18.88 12.13
C VAL A 215 21.37 -20.14 11.38
N GLU A 216 20.95 -21.17 12.12
CA GLU A 216 20.38 -22.39 11.56
C GLU A 216 18.89 -22.41 11.87
N LEU A 217 18.06 -22.22 10.85
CA LEU A 217 16.62 -22.38 10.96
C LEU A 217 16.20 -23.70 10.32
N GLY A 218 15.15 -24.31 10.86
CA GLY A 218 14.39 -25.36 10.18
C GLY A 218 13.04 -24.82 9.69
N LEU A 219 12.52 -25.48 8.66
CA LEU A 219 11.21 -25.19 8.07
C LEU A 219 10.46 -26.50 7.86
N LYS A 220 9.20 -26.55 8.30
CA LYS A 220 8.29 -27.66 8.06
C LYS A 220 7.06 -27.14 7.36
N ILE A 221 6.61 -27.88 6.35
CA ILE A 221 5.42 -27.57 5.58
C ILE A 221 4.46 -28.75 5.68
N ARG A 222 3.22 -28.51 6.10
CA ARG A 222 2.17 -29.52 6.10
C ARG A 222 0.91 -28.95 5.48
N VAL A 223 0.33 -29.70 4.56
CA VAL A 223 -0.94 -29.35 3.89
C VAL A 223 -1.91 -30.51 4.04
N THR A 224 -3.11 -30.22 4.56
CA THR A 224 -4.22 -31.18 4.64
C THR A 224 -5.44 -30.66 3.91
N ASP A 225 -6.27 -31.56 3.40
CA ASP A 225 -7.59 -31.21 2.86
C ASP A 225 -8.67 -31.20 3.96
N ALA A 226 -9.91 -30.87 3.61
CA ALA A 226 -11.03 -30.81 4.55
C ALA A 226 -11.44 -32.17 5.17
N ASN A 227 -10.91 -33.28 4.66
CA ASN A 227 -11.08 -34.62 5.25
C ASN A 227 -9.88 -35.02 6.13
N ASP A 228 -9.00 -34.07 6.47
CA ASP A 228 -7.71 -34.30 7.14
C ASP A 228 -6.73 -35.19 6.35
N THR A 229 -6.95 -35.36 5.04
CA THR A 229 -6.04 -36.09 4.17
C THR A 229 -4.78 -35.26 3.98
N VAL A 230 -3.61 -35.83 4.30
CA VAL A 230 -2.32 -35.17 4.08
C VAL A 230 -2.00 -35.12 2.58
N ILE A 231 -1.99 -33.92 2.03
CA ILE A 231 -1.61 -33.64 0.63
C ILE A 231 -0.08 -33.51 0.53
N LEU A 232 0.53 -32.81 1.48
CA LEU A 232 1.96 -32.54 1.54
C LEU A 232 2.44 -32.59 2.98
N ASN A 233 3.58 -33.22 3.23
CA ASN A 233 4.28 -33.12 4.51
C ASN A 233 5.79 -33.14 4.26
N MET A 234 6.43 -31.98 4.35
CA MET A 234 7.87 -31.81 4.22
C MET A 234 8.45 -31.45 5.57
N GLU A 235 9.35 -32.28 6.06
CA GLU A 235 10.11 -32.02 7.28
C GLU A 235 11.45 -31.38 6.92
N ASP A 236 11.86 -30.38 7.70
CA ASP A 236 13.17 -29.73 7.63
C ASP A 236 13.64 -29.37 6.20
N VAL A 237 12.81 -28.58 5.51
CA VAL A 237 13.01 -28.13 4.13
C VAL A 237 14.36 -27.42 3.95
N PHE A 238 14.83 -26.70 4.97
CA PHE A 238 16.14 -26.02 4.92
C PHE A 238 17.32 -26.98 5.10
N GLY A 239 17.16 -28.14 5.74
CA GLY A 239 18.25 -29.07 5.99
C GLY A 239 19.43 -28.41 6.73
N GLU A 240 20.67 -28.79 6.43
CA GLU A 240 21.87 -28.24 7.10
C GLU A 240 22.31 -26.86 6.54
N GLN A 241 21.36 -26.03 6.10
CA GLN A 241 21.65 -24.70 5.57
C GLN A 241 21.79 -23.66 6.68
N TYR A 242 22.81 -22.82 6.53
CA TYR A 242 23.02 -21.63 7.34
C TYR A 242 22.48 -20.42 6.59
N THR A 243 21.77 -19.56 7.31
CA THR A 243 21.20 -18.33 6.75
C THR A 243 21.80 -17.13 7.47
N SER A 244 22.16 -16.09 6.71
CA SER A 244 22.62 -14.84 7.32
C SER A 244 21.45 -14.07 7.94
N GLU A 245 21.73 -13.27 8.97
CA GLU A 245 20.72 -12.38 9.57
C GLU A 245 20.08 -11.44 8.51
N ALA A 246 20.86 -11.00 7.52
CA ALA A 246 20.37 -10.14 6.45
C ALA A 246 19.39 -10.83 5.49
N GLU A 247 19.48 -12.15 5.34
CA GLU A 247 18.52 -12.96 4.57
C GLU A 247 17.27 -13.24 5.43
N ILE A 248 17.44 -13.58 6.70
CA ILE A 248 16.32 -13.80 7.62
C ILE A 248 15.46 -12.54 7.74
N LYS A 249 16.08 -11.36 7.83
CA LYS A 249 15.36 -10.08 7.87
C LYS A 249 14.61 -9.76 6.58
N ARG A 250 15.05 -10.30 5.43
CA ARG A 250 14.34 -10.10 4.16
C ARG A 250 13.06 -10.91 4.08
N GLY A 251 13.02 -12.08 4.72
CA GLY A 251 11.87 -12.95 4.73
C GLY A 251 12.29 -14.40 4.91
N VAL A 252 11.52 -15.15 5.71
CA VAL A 252 11.61 -16.59 5.85
C VAL A 252 10.22 -17.14 5.67
N GLY A 253 10.04 -18.14 4.81
CA GLY A 253 8.71 -18.57 4.45
C GLY A 253 8.69 -19.90 3.71
N ALA A 254 7.48 -20.28 3.33
CA ALA A 254 7.21 -21.50 2.58
C ALA A 254 6.46 -21.19 1.29
N GLN A 255 6.89 -21.82 0.20
CA GLN A 255 6.17 -21.79 -1.06
C GLN A 255 5.32 -23.04 -1.23
N LEU A 256 4.10 -22.87 -1.73
CA LEU A 256 3.17 -23.93 -2.05
C LEU A 256 2.70 -23.77 -3.49
N LYS A 257 2.73 -24.86 -4.25
CA LYS A 257 2.08 -24.98 -5.55
C LYS A 257 1.25 -26.24 -5.58
N LEU A 258 -0.06 -26.10 -5.78
CA LEU A 258 -0.99 -27.22 -5.86
C LEU A 258 -1.25 -27.57 -7.31
N ASN A 259 -0.86 -28.77 -7.72
CA ASN A 259 -1.19 -29.24 -9.06
C ASN A 259 -2.66 -29.65 -9.14
N LYS A 260 -3.25 -29.60 -10.34
CA LYS A 260 -4.64 -30.08 -10.55
C LYS A 260 -4.79 -31.54 -10.08
N GLY A 261 -5.83 -31.79 -9.28
CA GLY A 261 -6.13 -33.11 -8.74
C GLY A 261 -7.40 -33.13 -7.88
N GLU A 262 -7.71 -34.30 -7.33
CA GLU A 262 -8.81 -34.44 -6.37
C GLU A 262 -8.34 -33.92 -4.99
N LEU A 263 -8.96 -32.82 -4.54
CA LEU A 263 -8.81 -32.31 -3.18
C LEU A 263 -10.18 -31.88 -2.63
N LYS A 264 -10.30 -31.79 -1.31
CA LYS A 264 -11.48 -31.24 -0.63
C LYS A 264 -11.14 -29.89 0.00
N ASN A 265 -11.88 -28.87 -0.41
CA ASN A 265 -11.77 -27.54 0.17
C ASN A 265 -12.49 -27.44 1.53
N PRO A 266 -12.05 -26.53 2.42
CA PRO A 266 -10.78 -25.80 2.33
C PRO A 266 -9.58 -26.71 2.62
N ILE A 267 -8.41 -26.34 2.14
CA ILE A 267 -7.15 -26.93 2.61
C ILE A 267 -6.60 -26.13 3.79
N ASN A 268 -5.87 -26.78 4.68
CA ASN A 268 -5.10 -26.13 5.73
C ASN A 268 -3.62 -26.13 5.35
N PHE A 269 -3.03 -24.96 5.17
CA PHE A 269 -1.60 -24.77 4.89
C PHE A 269 -0.88 -24.34 6.18
N GLN A 270 -0.07 -25.25 6.72
CA GLN A 270 0.66 -25.09 7.97
C GLN A 270 2.16 -24.97 7.71
N VAL A 271 2.77 -24.01 8.38
CA VAL A 271 4.22 -23.72 8.35
C VAL A 271 4.75 -23.67 9.77
N THR A 272 5.81 -24.43 10.06
CA THR A 272 6.57 -24.28 11.30
C THR A 272 7.99 -23.87 10.98
N ILE A 273 8.44 -22.74 11.52
CA ILE A 273 9.84 -22.29 11.51
C ILE A 273 10.41 -22.51 12.91
N TRP A 274 11.61 -23.07 13.03
CA TRP A 274 12.27 -23.21 14.34
C TRP A 274 13.75 -22.89 14.26
N ASP A 275 14.31 -22.47 15.38
CA ASP A 275 15.77 -22.33 15.55
C ASP A 275 16.36 -23.69 15.92
N LYS A 276 17.33 -24.18 15.16
CA LYS A 276 17.97 -25.48 15.43
C LYS A 276 18.89 -25.43 16.64
N ASN A 277 19.27 -24.24 17.09
CA ASN A 277 20.16 -24.02 18.22
C ASN A 277 19.43 -23.71 19.54
N SER A 278 18.10 -23.70 19.55
CA SER A 278 17.29 -23.47 20.75
C SER A 278 15.94 -24.18 20.70
N ASP A 279 15.05 -23.89 21.65
CA ASP A 279 13.66 -24.38 21.63
C ASP A 279 12.68 -23.36 21.02
N ALA A 280 13.22 -22.32 20.38
CA ALA A 280 12.45 -21.25 19.76
C ALA A 280 11.80 -21.73 18.45
N ARG A 281 10.51 -21.43 18.29
CA ARG A 281 9.69 -21.79 17.13
C ARG A 281 8.55 -20.80 16.89
N LEU A 282 8.09 -20.80 15.65
CA LEU A 282 6.95 -20.07 15.11
C LEU A 282 6.09 -21.07 14.34
N ASP A 283 4.86 -21.27 14.77
CA ASP A 283 3.86 -22.08 14.07
C ASP A 283 2.84 -21.13 13.44
N ALA A 284 2.56 -21.30 12.15
CA ALA A 284 1.57 -20.52 11.42
C ALA A 284 0.67 -21.43 10.58
N GLU A 285 -0.60 -21.07 10.46
CA GLU A 285 -1.55 -21.79 9.63
C GLU A 285 -2.59 -20.87 9.00
N THR A 286 -3.07 -21.26 7.82
CA THR A 286 -4.15 -20.57 7.10
C THR A 286 -5.03 -21.58 6.39
N GLU A 287 -6.31 -21.25 6.24
CA GLU A 287 -7.23 -21.99 5.37
C GLU A 287 -7.24 -21.38 3.98
N LEU A 288 -7.22 -22.21 2.94
CA LEU A 288 -7.32 -21.77 1.54
C LEU A 288 -8.42 -22.54 0.80
N ILE A 289 -9.17 -21.83 -0.03
CA ILE A 289 -10.13 -22.40 -0.98
C ILE A 289 -9.44 -22.43 -2.35
N VAL A 290 -9.27 -23.63 -2.90
CA VAL A 290 -8.67 -23.84 -4.22
C VAL A 290 -9.76 -23.87 -5.30
N GLU A 291 -9.70 -22.98 -6.27
CA GLU A 291 -10.66 -22.85 -7.38
C GLU A 291 -10.16 -23.46 -8.72
#